data_AF-A0A7C3AR25-F1
#
_entry.id   AF-A0A7C3AR25-F1
#
_cell.length_a   1.000
_cell.length_b   1.000
_cell.length_c   1.000
_cell.angle_alpha   90.00
_cell.angle_beta   90.00
_cell.angle_gamma   90.00
#
_symmetry.space_group_name_H-M   'P 1'
#
loop_
_entity.id
_entity.type
_entity.pdbx_description
1 polymer ?
#
loop_
_entity_poly.entity_id
_entity_poly.type
_entity_poly.pdbx_seq_one_letter_code
_entity_poly.pdbx_strand_id
1 'polypeptide(L)'
;MSLSSRRFRYYRWDGTQQIDQLDAEQILDAIADDVLADGDLTRALQRLFRWGSDRPDAPFPGMRDLLERIRERRQQELSRYNLGSVLDDLNQRLDDVIDTERQGIERRLAESRERLARQQARQRGEPQPAAGEQAADAGSGDEEEPYDESLHELLERMAARKQSYLDALPPDPAGRIKSLMDYEFMDPTARQKFQELLASLQQQMLQQTFQGL
;
A
#
# COMPACT_ATOMS: atom_id res chain seq x y z
N MET A 1 -5.90 -32.02 -15.05
CA MET A 1 -6.16 -31.63 -13.65
C MET A 1 -4.92 -31.98 -12.84
N SER A 2 -4.11 -30.99 -12.43
CA SER A 2 -2.88 -31.24 -11.65
C SER A 2 -3.20 -31.15 -10.16
N LEU A 3 -2.98 -32.26 -9.43
CA LEU A 3 -3.18 -32.34 -7.99
C LEU A 3 -1.98 -31.67 -7.30
N SER A 4 -2.22 -30.50 -6.71
CA SER A 4 -1.22 -29.79 -5.91
C SER A 4 -0.88 -30.60 -4.66
N SER A 5 0.31 -31.20 -4.63
CA SER A 5 0.85 -31.88 -3.45
C SER A 5 1.06 -30.88 -2.31
N ARG A 6 0.36 -31.04 -1.19
CA ARG A 6 0.54 -30.22 0.02
C ARG A 6 1.96 -30.44 0.54
N ARG A 7 2.85 -29.44 0.36
CA ARG A 7 4.18 -29.42 0.98
C ARG A 7 4.02 -29.07 2.46
N PHE A 8 4.39 -29.99 3.33
CA PHE A 8 4.49 -29.71 4.77
C PHE A 8 5.86 -29.12 5.07
N ARG A 9 5.88 -28.02 5.83
CA ARG A 9 7.12 -27.37 6.29
C ARG A 9 7.16 -27.48 7.81
N TYR A 10 8.16 -28.19 8.30
CA TYR A 10 8.40 -28.35 9.73
C TYR A 10 9.39 -27.28 10.18
N TYR A 11 9.15 -26.73 11.37
CA TYR A 11 10.01 -25.74 12.01
C TYR A 11 10.52 -26.32 13.31
N ARG A 12 11.69 -25.85 13.76
CA ARG A 12 12.26 -26.26 15.04
C ARG A 12 11.41 -25.68 16.17
N TRP A 13 11.11 -26.48 17.18
CA TRP A 13 10.39 -26.03 18.38
C TRP A 13 11.19 -24.92 19.06
N ASP A 14 10.60 -23.74 19.18
CA ASP A 14 11.25 -22.55 19.73
C ASP A 14 10.89 -22.30 21.20
N GLY A 15 10.08 -23.19 21.80
CA GLY A 15 9.67 -23.10 23.21
C GLY A 15 8.59 -22.06 23.50
N THR A 16 8.14 -21.28 22.51
CA THR A 16 7.06 -20.29 22.69
C THR A 16 5.66 -20.93 22.66
N GLN A 17 5.56 -22.19 22.21
CA GLN A 17 4.32 -22.94 22.18
C GLN A 17 3.96 -23.45 23.58
N GLN A 18 3.26 -22.64 24.38
CA GLN A 18 2.65 -23.08 25.62
C GLN A 18 1.38 -23.91 25.32
N ILE A 19 1.41 -25.21 25.63
CA ILE A 19 0.26 -26.13 25.54
C ILE A 19 -0.42 -26.27 26.92
N ASP A 20 -0.36 -25.22 27.74
CA ASP A 20 -0.88 -25.21 29.13
C ASP A 20 -2.41 -25.35 29.23
N GLN A 21 -3.11 -25.55 28.11
CA GLN A 21 -4.58 -25.63 28.02
C GLN A 21 -5.13 -27.07 27.96
N LEU A 22 -4.27 -28.09 28.04
CA LEU A 22 -4.69 -29.49 28.01
C LEU A 22 -4.32 -30.16 29.33
N ASP A 23 -5.12 -29.92 30.36
CA ASP A 23 -4.97 -30.60 31.64
C ASP A 23 -5.46 -32.05 31.53
N ALA A 24 -4.63 -33.00 31.97
CA ALA A 24 -4.93 -34.42 31.91
C ALA A 24 -6.15 -34.78 32.77
N GLU A 25 -6.34 -34.10 33.90
CA GLU A 25 -7.48 -34.33 34.81
C GLU A 25 -8.79 -33.90 34.14
N GLN A 26 -8.82 -32.73 33.50
CA GLN A 26 -10.00 -32.26 32.75
C GLN A 26 -10.36 -33.16 31.58
N ILE A 27 -9.37 -33.73 30.88
CA ILE A 27 -9.62 -34.70 29.80
C ILE A 27 -10.29 -35.96 30.35
N LEU A 28 -9.79 -36.45 31.49
CA LEU A 28 -10.33 -37.64 32.15
C LEU A 28 -11.78 -37.41 32.61
N ASP A 29 -12.07 -36.26 33.23
CA ASP A 29 -13.42 -35.89 33.64
C ASP A 29 -14.37 -35.74 32.44
N ALA A 30 -13.89 -35.12 31.34
CA ALA A 30 -14.69 -34.92 30.14
C ALA A 30 -15.03 -36.24 29.41
N ILE A 31 -14.23 -37.31 29.55
CA ILE A 31 -14.52 -38.62 28.95
C ILE A 31 -15.13 -39.63 29.93
N ALA A 32 -15.09 -39.37 31.24
CA ALA A 32 -15.46 -40.34 32.28
C ALA A 32 -16.86 -40.94 32.05
N ASP A 33 -17.87 -40.10 31.88
CA ASP A 33 -19.25 -40.57 31.68
C ASP A 33 -19.44 -41.36 30.38
N ASP A 34 -18.75 -40.96 29.30
CA ASP A 34 -18.87 -41.62 27.99
C ASP A 34 -18.20 -43.01 28.02
N VAL A 35 -17.09 -43.14 28.74
CA VAL A 35 -16.41 -44.43 28.97
C VAL A 35 -17.24 -45.32 29.88
N LEU A 36 -17.88 -44.76 30.92
CA LEU A 36 -18.76 -45.50 31.82
C LEU A 36 -20.05 -45.97 31.12
N ALA A 37 -20.54 -45.22 30.13
CA ALA A 37 -21.76 -45.55 29.39
C ALA A 37 -21.54 -46.60 28.29
N ASP A 38 -20.52 -46.42 27.43
CA ASP A 38 -20.33 -47.24 26.22
C ASP A 38 -19.09 -48.14 26.25
N GLY A 39 -18.19 -47.98 27.24
CA GLY A 39 -16.98 -48.80 27.42
C GLY A 39 -15.87 -48.59 26.39
N ASP A 40 -16.06 -47.72 25.38
CA ASP A 40 -15.08 -47.46 24.32
C ASP A 40 -14.38 -46.12 24.50
N LEU A 41 -13.20 -46.17 25.13
CA LEU A 41 -12.31 -45.02 25.33
C LEU A 41 -11.89 -44.35 24.02
N THR A 42 -11.69 -45.13 22.94
CA THR A 42 -11.21 -44.57 21.67
C THR A 42 -12.28 -43.70 21.03
N ARG A 43 -13.54 -44.14 21.09
CA ARG A 43 -14.68 -43.34 20.58
C ARG A 43 -14.93 -42.10 21.42
N ALA A 44 -14.87 -42.21 22.75
CA ALA A 44 -15.02 -41.08 23.66
C ALA A 44 -13.96 -40.01 23.40
N LEU A 45 -12.68 -40.41 23.33
CA LEU A 45 -11.58 -39.51 22.97
C LEU A 45 -11.75 -38.91 21.57
N GLN A 46 -12.10 -39.70 20.57
CA GLN A 46 -12.26 -39.20 19.20
C GLN A 46 -13.42 -38.19 19.09
N ARG A 47 -14.49 -38.37 19.87
CA ARG A 47 -15.59 -37.42 19.98
C ARG A 47 -15.15 -36.14 20.68
N LEU A 48 -14.48 -36.27 21.83
CA LEU A 48 -13.91 -35.14 22.59
C LEU A 48 -12.98 -34.29 21.73
N PHE A 49 -12.04 -34.91 21.00
CA PHE A 49 -11.14 -34.17 20.13
C PHE A 49 -11.86 -33.49 18.96
N ARG A 50 -12.90 -34.11 18.39
CA ARG A 50 -13.57 -33.58 17.21
C ARG A 50 -14.53 -32.44 17.54
N TRP A 51 -15.28 -32.56 18.63
CA TRP A 51 -16.39 -31.67 18.97
C TRP A 51 -16.22 -30.95 20.31
N GLY A 52 -15.27 -31.36 21.14
CA GLY A 52 -15.14 -30.85 22.49
C GLY A 52 -16.16 -31.47 23.45
N SER A 53 -16.20 -30.92 24.66
CA SER A 53 -17.18 -31.16 25.71
C SER A 53 -17.75 -29.80 26.14
N ASP A 54 -19.07 -29.65 26.09
CA ASP A 54 -19.76 -28.45 26.62
C ASP A 54 -20.34 -28.72 28.03
N ARG A 55 -19.72 -29.65 28.75
CA ARG A 55 -20.15 -29.99 30.10
C ARG A 55 -19.84 -28.82 31.05
N PRO A 56 -20.79 -28.42 31.91
CA PRO A 56 -20.63 -27.27 32.79
C PRO A 56 -19.55 -27.45 33.87
N ASP A 57 -19.24 -28.69 34.23
CA ASP A 57 -18.22 -29.13 35.18
C ASP A 57 -16.84 -29.31 34.54
N ALA A 58 -16.79 -29.75 33.28
CA ALA A 58 -15.54 -29.98 32.55
C ALA A 58 -15.66 -29.54 31.06
N PRO A 59 -15.66 -28.22 30.80
CA PRO A 59 -15.70 -27.69 29.44
C PRO A 59 -14.36 -27.97 28.75
N PHE A 60 -14.41 -28.61 27.60
CA PHE A 60 -13.23 -28.96 26.82
C PHE A 60 -13.34 -28.44 25.39
N PRO A 61 -12.45 -27.54 24.94
CA PRO A 61 -12.47 -27.05 23.56
C PRO A 61 -12.24 -28.18 22.55
N GLY A 62 -13.04 -28.22 21.49
CA GLY A 62 -12.81 -29.14 20.39
C GLY A 62 -11.64 -28.69 19.51
N MET A 63 -11.10 -29.60 18.68
CA MET A 63 -10.10 -29.26 17.67
C MET A 63 -10.61 -28.18 16.69
N ARG A 64 -11.93 -28.13 16.43
CA ARG A 64 -12.53 -27.07 15.61
C ARG A 64 -12.35 -25.70 16.23
N ASP A 65 -12.67 -25.57 17.51
CA ASP A 65 -12.57 -24.31 18.25
C ASP A 65 -11.12 -23.88 18.40
N LEU A 66 -10.22 -24.84 18.66
CA LEU A 66 -8.78 -24.60 18.67
C LEU A 66 -8.27 -24.14 17.30
N LEU A 67 -8.70 -24.76 16.21
CA LEU A 67 -8.33 -24.35 14.84
C LEU A 67 -8.89 -22.98 14.47
N GLU A 68 -10.10 -22.66 14.89
CA GLU A 68 -10.72 -21.36 14.70
C GLU A 68 -9.94 -20.28 15.45
N ARG A 69 -9.65 -20.51 16.75
CA ARG A 69 -8.81 -19.63 17.55
C ARG A 69 -7.39 -19.47 16.99
N ILE A 70 -6.80 -20.53 16.45
CA ILE A 70 -5.50 -20.47 15.76
C ILE A 70 -5.62 -19.62 14.49
N ARG A 71 -6.68 -19.76 13.70
CA ARG A 71 -6.90 -18.89 12.52
C ARG A 71 -7.06 -17.44 12.93
N GLU A 72 -7.85 -17.16 13.95
CA GLU A 72 -8.07 -15.81 14.47
C GLU A 72 -6.75 -15.20 14.98
N ARG A 73 -6.00 -15.94 15.81
CA ARG A 73 -4.69 -15.49 16.30
C ARG A 73 -3.71 -15.29 15.15
N ARG A 74 -3.68 -16.19 14.16
CA ARG A 74 -2.87 -16.01 12.95
C ARG A 74 -3.27 -14.75 12.19
N GLN A 75 -4.56 -14.48 12.04
CA GLN A 75 -5.04 -13.29 11.34
C GLN A 75 -4.68 -12.02 12.12
N GLN A 76 -4.77 -12.03 13.44
CA GLN A 76 -4.32 -10.94 14.31
C GLN A 76 -2.81 -10.70 14.19
N GLU A 77 -1.98 -11.74 14.24
CA GLU A 77 -0.53 -11.62 14.02
C GLU A 77 -0.21 -11.11 12.61
N LEU A 78 -0.87 -11.64 11.58
CA LEU A 78 -0.71 -11.16 10.19
C LEU A 78 -1.16 -9.69 10.03
N SER A 79 -2.16 -9.24 10.79
CA SER A 79 -2.59 -7.84 10.79
C SER A 79 -1.61 -6.92 11.52
N ARG A 80 -0.90 -7.40 12.56
CA ARG A 80 0.16 -6.62 13.23
C ARG A 80 1.32 -6.32 12.31
N TYR A 81 1.69 -7.27 11.44
CA TYR A 81 2.65 -7.05 10.37
C TYR A 81 1.93 -6.47 9.14
N ASN A 82 1.46 -5.24 9.28
CA ASN A 82 0.64 -4.43 8.36
C ASN A 82 1.32 -4.07 7.02
N LEU A 83 2.01 -5.02 6.38
CA LEU A 83 2.63 -4.83 5.07
C LEU A 83 1.59 -4.45 4.01
N GLY A 84 0.35 -4.97 4.11
CA GLY A 84 -0.74 -4.60 3.22
C GLY A 84 -1.07 -3.11 3.30
N SER A 85 -1.42 -2.61 4.49
CA SER A 85 -1.78 -1.20 4.68
C SER A 85 -0.64 -0.23 4.39
N VAL A 86 0.62 -0.59 4.70
CA VAL A 86 1.79 0.26 4.39
C VAL A 86 2.03 0.33 2.88
N LEU A 87 1.85 -0.78 2.17
CA LEU A 87 1.95 -0.79 0.71
C LEU A 87 0.79 -0.02 0.06
N ASP A 88 -0.40 -0.07 0.63
CA ASP A 88 -1.55 0.71 0.16
C ASP A 88 -1.32 2.21 0.34
N ASP A 89 -0.86 2.65 1.52
CA ASP A 89 -0.48 4.06 1.78
C ASP A 89 0.66 4.50 0.83
N LEU A 90 1.65 3.65 0.60
CA LEU A 90 2.73 3.92 -0.35
C LEU A 90 2.19 4.11 -1.77
N ASN A 91 1.33 3.22 -2.24
CA ASN A 91 0.72 3.32 -3.57
C ASN A 91 -0.08 4.62 -3.69
N GLN A 92 -0.89 4.94 -2.69
CA GLN A 92 -1.71 6.15 -2.68
C GLN A 92 -0.85 7.42 -2.74
N ARG A 93 0.23 7.49 -1.94
CA ARG A 93 1.16 8.63 -1.99
C ARG A 93 1.89 8.73 -3.34
N LEU A 94 2.27 7.60 -3.94
CA LEU A 94 2.87 7.60 -5.27
C LEU A 94 1.88 8.08 -6.34
N ASP A 95 0.60 7.72 -6.23
CA ASP A 95 -0.45 8.21 -7.12
C ASP A 95 -0.62 9.72 -6.95
N ASP A 96 -0.66 10.23 -5.72
CA ASP A 96 -0.73 11.66 -5.44
C ASP A 96 0.45 12.45 -6.06
N VAL A 97 1.67 11.89 -6.04
CA VAL A 97 2.84 12.49 -6.70
C VAL A 97 2.64 12.56 -8.22
N ILE A 98 2.23 11.45 -8.83
CA ILE A 98 2.03 11.37 -10.29
C ILE A 98 0.93 12.33 -10.73
N ASP A 99 -0.18 12.37 -10.00
CA ASP A 99 -1.31 13.24 -10.33
C ASP A 99 -0.94 14.71 -10.18
N THR A 100 -0.15 15.06 -9.16
CA THR A 100 0.39 16.42 -9.00
C THR A 100 1.31 16.79 -10.17
N GLU A 101 2.16 15.86 -10.61
CA GLU A 101 3.04 16.09 -11.78
C GLU A 101 2.22 16.25 -13.06
N ARG A 102 1.22 15.39 -13.30
CA ARG A 102 0.31 15.49 -14.47
C ARG A 102 -0.38 16.84 -14.52
N GLN A 103 -0.96 17.28 -13.40
CA GLN A 103 -1.60 18.59 -13.29
C GLN A 103 -0.59 19.74 -13.50
N GLY A 104 0.63 19.62 -12.98
CA GLY A 104 1.67 20.62 -13.18
C GLY A 104 2.17 20.71 -14.63
N ILE A 105 2.22 19.58 -15.36
CA ILE A 105 2.49 19.56 -16.81
C ILE A 105 1.37 20.29 -17.55
N GLU A 106 0.11 19.97 -17.27
CA GLU A 106 -1.04 20.60 -17.91
C GLU A 106 -1.11 22.11 -17.65
N ARG A 107 -0.86 22.54 -16.40
CA ARG A 107 -0.86 23.96 -16.04
C ARG A 107 0.15 24.76 -16.85
N ARG A 108 1.39 24.27 -16.96
CA ARG A 108 2.43 24.92 -17.77
C ARG A 108 2.11 24.93 -19.26
N LEU A 109 1.51 23.86 -19.78
CA LEU A 109 1.09 23.80 -21.17
C LEU A 109 -0.02 24.84 -21.44
N ALA A 110 -0.98 24.98 -20.52
CA ALA A 110 -2.06 25.95 -20.61
C ALA A 110 -1.52 27.39 -20.54
N GLU A 111 -0.63 27.69 -19.60
CA GLU A 111 0.03 29.00 -19.49
C GLU A 111 0.82 29.35 -20.77
N SER A 112 1.53 28.37 -21.33
CA SER A 112 2.27 28.54 -22.59
C SER A 112 1.33 28.82 -23.76
N ARG A 113 0.22 28.08 -23.87
CA ARG A 113 -0.80 28.30 -24.90
C ARG A 113 -1.48 29.66 -24.78
N GLU A 114 -1.81 30.09 -23.57
CA GLU A 114 -2.42 31.40 -23.33
C GLU A 114 -1.48 32.54 -23.73
N ARG A 115 -0.20 32.42 -23.37
CA ARG A 115 0.83 33.40 -23.77
C ARG A 115 0.99 33.48 -25.29
N LEU A 116 1.03 32.34 -25.98
CA LEU A 116 1.07 32.29 -27.44
C LEU A 116 -0.16 32.98 -28.07
N ALA A 117 -1.36 32.69 -27.56
CA ALA A 117 -2.60 33.32 -28.03
C ALA A 117 -2.58 34.85 -27.83
N ARG A 118 -2.10 35.33 -26.68
CA ARG A 118 -1.92 36.78 -26.41
C ARG A 118 -0.94 37.42 -27.41
N GLN A 119 0.13 36.73 -27.78
CA GLN A 119 1.11 37.21 -28.75
C GLN A 119 0.53 37.27 -30.17
N GLN A 120 -0.21 36.23 -30.60
CA GLN A 120 -0.89 36.21 -31.90
C GLN A 120 -1.98 37.30 -32.00
N ALA A 121 -2.74 37.54 -30.93
CA ALA A 121 -3.73 38.61 -30.87
C ALA A 121 -3.08 40.01 -30.97
N ARG A 122 -1.92 40.21 -30.33
CA ARG A 122 -1.10 41.43 -30.48
C ARG A 122 -0.64 41.62 -31.92
N GLN A 123 -0.19 40.56 -32.60
CA GLN A 123 0.24 40.62 -34.01
C GLN A 123 -0.94 40.92 -34.98
N ARG A 124 -2.16 40.51 -34.64
CA ARG A 124 -3.38 40.78 -35.43
C ARG A 124 -4.04 42.13 -35.15
N GLY A 125 -3.56 42.89 -34.17
CA GLY A 125 -4.11 44.21 -33.82
C GLY A 125 -5.49 44.16 -33.15
N GLU A 126 -5.85 43.04 -32.52
CA GLU A 126 -7.13 42.88 -31.83
C GLU A 126 -7.09 43.47 -30.39
N PRO A 127 -8.17 44.11 -29.91
CA PRO A 127 -8.23 44.64 -28.55
C PRO A 127 -8.20 43.49 -27.54
N GLN A 128 -7.26 43.55 -26.60
CA GLN A 128 -7.08 42.55 -25.54
C GLN A 128 -8.37 42.41 -24.72
N PRO A 129 -8.86 41.18 -24.46
CA PRO A 129 -9.92 40.99 -23.49
C PRO A 129 -9.39 41.39 -22.12
N ALA A 130 -10.15 42.20 -21.39
CA ALA A 130 -9.86 42.55 -20.01
C ALA A 130 -9.97 41.28 -19.13
N ALA A 131 -8.87 40.54 -19.00
CA ALA A 131 -8.77 39.45 -18.04
C ALA A 131 -8.41 40.04 -16.67
N GLY A 132 -9.24 39.72 -15.67
CA GLY A 132 -9.33 40.44 -14.40
C GLY A 132 -8.07 40.42 -13.54
N GLU A 133 -8.00 41.43 -12.68
CA GLU A 133 -7.05 41.58 -11.57
C GLU A 133 -7.09 40.36 -10.64
N GLN A 134 -6.22 39.38 -10.88
CA GLN A 134 -5.73 38.43 -9.86
C GLN A 134 -4.59 37.59 -10.44
N ALA A 135 -3.41 38.19 -10.54
CA ALA A 135 -2.13 37.48 -10.61
C ALA A 135 -1.01 38.45 -10.15
N ALA A 136 -1.20 39.05 -8.98
CA ALA A 136 -0.13 39.73 -8.27
C ALA A 136 0.38 38.76 -7.22
N ASP A 137 1.41 38.00 -7.57
CA ASP A 137 2.52 37.56 -6.71
C ASP A 137 3.16 36.28 -7.29
N ALA A 138 4.18 36.44 -8.11
CA ALA A 138 5.29 35.51 -8.24
C ALA A 138 6.37 36.11 -9.15
N GLY A 139 7.43 36.62 -8.52
CA GLY A 139 8.78 36.57 -9.09
C GLY A 139 9.10 37.55 -10.23
N SER A 140 9.64 38.70 -9.83
CA SER A 140 10.59 39.55 -10.56
C SER A 140 11.39 38.87 -11.67
N GLY A 141 11.32 39.43 -12.88
CA GLY A 141 12.14 39.08 -14.03
C GLY A 141 11.70 39.86 -15.28
N ASP A 142 12.06 41.14 -15.34
CA ASP A 142 12.03 41.96 -16.55
C ASP A 142 13.01 41.37 -17.59
N GLU A 143 12.55 40.47 -18.45
CA GLU A 143 13.08 40.23 -19.80
C GLU A 143 11.90 39.78 -20.66
N GLU A 144 11.34 40.68 -21.48
CA GLU A 144 10.49 40.30 -22.62
C GLU A 144 11.36 39.60 -23.67
N GLU A 145 11.87 38.41 -23.34
CA GLU A 145 12.45 37.49 -24.31
C GLU A 145 11.37 37.20 -25.36
N PRO A 146 11.67 37.34 -26.67
CA PRO A 146 10.75 36.95 -27.71
C PRO A 146 10.49 35.45 -27.56
N TYR A 147 9.34 35.10 -26.98
CA TYR A 147 8.90 33.72 -26.94
C TYR A 147 8.62 33.27 -28.36
N ASP A 148 9.45 32.34 -28.83
CA ASP A 148 9.26 31.73 -30.13
C ASP A 148 8.16 30.67 -30.06
N GLU A 149 7.29 30.62 -31.07
CA GLU A 149 6.32 29.55 -31.30
C GLU A 149 6.97 28.15 -31.21
N SER A 150 8.26 28.08 -31.53
CA SER A 150 9.11 26.89 -31.39
C SER A 150 9.28 26.41 -29.95
N LEU A 151 9.29 27.32 -28.95
CA LEU A 151 9.38 26.98 -27.53
C LEU A 151 8.09 26.32 -27.04
N HIS A 152 6.93 26.80 -27.52
CA HIS A 152 5.65 26.17 -27.20
C HIS A 152 5.59 24.74 -27.74
N GLU A 153 5.96 24.55 -29.00
CA GLU A 153 6.00 23.24 -29.64
C GLU A 153 6.98 22.28 -28.93
N LEU A 154 8.14 22.79 -28.51
CA LEU A 154 9.11 22.01 -27.73
C LEU A 154 8.52 21.58 -26.37
N LEU A 155 7.85 22.49 -25.67
CA LEU A 155 7.19 22.19 -24.38
C LEU A 155 6.07 21.18 -24.55
N GLU A 156 5.25 21.29 -25.59
CA GLU A 156 4.19 20.32 -25.89
C GLU A 156 4.77 18.93 -26.16
N ARG A 157 5.84 18.85 -26.97
CA ARG A 157 6.54 17.59 -27.25
C ARG A 157 7.17 17.00 -25.99
N MET A 158 7.75 17.83 -25.12
CA MET A 158 8.30 17.41 -23.84
C MET A 158 7.20 16.88 -22.92
N ALA A 159 6.08 17.60 -22.80
CA ALA A 159 4.93 17.24 -22.00
C ALA A 159 4.34 15.90 -22.43
N ALA A 160 4.13 15.69 -23.73
CA ALA A 160 3.63 14.44 -24.28
C ALA A 160 4.55 13.25 -23.94
N ARG A 161 5.88 13.46 -24.07
CA ARG A 161 6.87 12.43 -23.71
C ARG A 161 6.80 12.09 -22.22
N LYS A 162 6.71 13.10 -21.35
CA LYS A 162 6.62 12.91 -19.90
C LYS A 162 5.32 12.21 -19.50
N GLN A 163 4.18 12.59 -20.07
CA GLN A 163 2.90 11.88 -19.85
C GLN A 163 3.01 10.41 -20.24
N SER A 164 3.56 10.10 -21.42
CA SER A 164 3.75 8.71 -21.85
C SER A 164 4.67 7.91 -20.92
N TYR A 165 5.67 8.57 -20.32
CA TYR A 165 6.55 7.93 -19.34
C TYR A 165 5.81 7.60 -18.04
N LEU A 166 4.97 8.53 -17.54
CA LEU A 166 4.15 8.32 -16.36
C LEU A 166 3.10 7.21 -16.56
N ASP A 167 2.56 7.09 -17.78
CA ASP A 167 1.60 6.01 -18.12
C ASP A 167 2.26 4.64 -18.26
N ALA A 168 3.55 4.62 -18.62
CA ALA A 168 4.34 3.39 -18.78
C ALA A 168 5.03 2.94 -17.48
N LEU A 169 4.69 3.55 -16.34
CA LEU A 169 5.27 3.17 -15.06
C LEU A 169 4.93 1.71 -14.70
N PRO A 170 5.87 0.96 -14.09
CA PRO A 170 5.60 -0.39 -13.63
C PRO A 170 4.44 -0.44 -12.63
N PRO A 171 3.67 -1.54 -12.57
CA PRO A 171 2.56 -1.66 -11.61
C PRO A 171 3.04 -1.90 -10.17
N ASP A 172 4.32 -2.26 -9.98
CA ASP A 172 4.88 -2.53 -8.65
C ASP A 172 5.45 -1.25 -7.99
N PRO A 173 5.23 -1.06 -6.66
CA PRO A 173 5.67 0.16 -5.96
C PRO A 173 7.18 0.42 -6.05
N ALA A 174 7.99 -0.64 -5.98
CA ALA A 174 9.44 -0.53 -6.02
C ALA A 174 9.94 -0.05 -7.39
N GLY A 175 9.37 -0.58 -8.47
CA GLY A 175 9.62 -0.17 -9.85
C GLY A 175 9.18 1.27 -10.12
N ARG A 176 8.02 1.68 -9.57
CA ARG A 176 7.56 3.08 -9.63
C ARG A 176 8.54 4.02 -8.94
N ILE A 177 8.95 3.73 -7.71
CA ILE A 177 9.94 4.54 -6.98
C ILE A 177 11.22 4.66 -7.80
N LYS A 178 11.77 3.55 -8.29
CA LYS A 178 13.01 3.56 -9.07
C LYS A 178 12.90 4.43 -10.32
N SER A 179 11.79 4.31 -11.05
CA SER A 179 11.52 5.10 -12.23
C SER A 179 11.39 6.60 -11.89
N LEU A 180 10.69 6.93 -10.81
CA LEU A 180 10.51 8.31 -10.35
C LEU A 180 11.78 8.93 -9.76
N MET A 181 12.74 8.14 -9.27
CA MET A 181 14.05 8.66 -8.84
C MET A 181 14.88 9.18 -10.03
N ASP A 182 14.80 8.49 -11.16
CA ASP A 182 15.49 8.88 -12.40
C ASP A 182 14.68 9.90 -13.23
N TYR A 183 13.46 10.23 -12.78
CA TYR A 183 12.54 11.12 -13.47
C TYR A 183 12.78 12.59 -13.12
N GLU A 184 12.80 13.44 -14.14
CA GLU A 184 12.91 14.89 -13.99
C GLU A 184 11.52 15.53 -13.86
N PHE A 185 11.11 15.84 -12.64
CA PHE A 185 9.84 16.52 -12.38
C PHE A 185 9.83 17.92 -12.97
N MET A 186 8.75 18.25 -13.68
CA MET A 186 8.51 19.63 -14.04
C MET A 186 7.94 20.37 -12.83
N ASP A 187 6.99 19.78 -12.08
CA ASP A 187 6.28 20.44 -10.99
C ASP A 187 7.08 20.43 -9.67
N PRO A 188 7.36 21.61 -9.06
CA PRO A 188 8.14 21.66 -7.82
C PRO A 188 7.39 21.00 -6.65
N THR A 189 6.06 21.06 -6.63
CA THR A 189 5.24 20.45 -5.58
C THR A 189 5.26 18.93 -5.68
N ALA A 190 5.14 18.36 -6.89
CA ALA A 190 5.27 16.91 -7.11
C ALA A 190 6.64 16.40 -6.66
N ARG A 191 7.71 17.12 -7.02
CA ARG A 191 9.07 16.80 -6.58
C ARG A 191 9.20 16.80 -5.06
N GLN A 192 8.61 17.79 -4.37
CA GLN A 192 8.64 17.88 -2.92
C GLN A 192 7.92 16.70 -2.27
N LYS A 193 6.69 16.38 -2.71
CA LYS A 193 5.93 15.23 -2.21
C LYS A 193 6.69 13.92 -2.36
N PHE A 194 7.39 13.73 -3.48
CA PHE A 194 8.20 12.54 -3.70
C PHE A 194 9.40 12.46 -2.73
N GLN A 195 10.07 13.58 -2.46
CA GLN A 195 11.17 13.62 -1.49
C GLN A 195 10.69 13.32 -0.07
N GLU A 196 9.54 13.88 0.33
CA GLU A 196 8.91 13.59 1.62
C GLU A 196 8.55 12.10 1.74
N LEU A 197 8.02 11.50 0.68
CA LEU A 197 7.76 10.08 0.62
C LEU A 197 9.04 9.25 0.84
N LEU A 198 10.11 9.57 0.10
CA LEU A 198 11.40 8.88 0.23
C LEU A 198 11.97 9.01 1.66
N ALA A 199 11.90 10.20 2.25
CA ALA A 199 12.36 10.44 3.61
C ALA A 199 11.57 9.59 4.64
N SER A 200 10.23 9.55 4.49
CA SER A 200 9.37 8.75 5.37
C SER A 200 9.65 7.25 5.27
N LEU A 201 9.88 6.75 4.06
CA LEU A 201 10.21 5.35 3.80
C LEU A 201 11.55 4.98 4.44
N GLN A 202 12.58 5.81 4.27
CA GLN A 202 13.89 5.60 4.88
C GLN A 202 13.78 5.53 6.41
N GLN A 203 12.99 6.42 7.03
CA GLN A 203 12.76 6.43 8.46
C GLN A 203 12.07 5.15 8.95
N GLN A 204 11.04 4.68 8.25
CA GLN A 204 10.33 3.44 8.59
C GLN A 204 11.24 2.21 8.48
N MET A 205 12.07 2.14 7.44
CA MET A 205 13.03 1.04 7.25
C MET A 205 14.03 0.98 8.41
N LEU A 206 14.55 2.13 8.85
CA LEU A 206 15.44 2.18 10.02
C LEU A 206 14.72 1.66 11.27
N GLN A 207 13.50 2.13 11.56
CA GLN A 207 12.73 1.68 12.74
C GLN A 207 12.50 0.16 12.75
N GLN A 208 12.18 -0.44 11.60
CA GLN A 208 11.99 -1.89 11.51
C GLN A 208 13.29 -2.67 11.76
N THR A 209 14.44 -2.19 11.28
CA THR A 209 15.73 -2.84 11.54
C THR A 209 16.14 -2.79 13.01
N PHE A 210 15.77 -1.73 13.74
CA PHE A 210 16.09 -1.58 15.16
C PHE A 210 15.07 -2.26 16.09
N GLN A 211 13.80 -2.43 15.69
CA GLN A 211 12.79 -3.14 16.48
C GLN A 211 12.91 -4.67 16.38
N GLY A 212 13.64 -5.19 15.39
CA GLY A 212 13.88 -6.62 15.19
C GLY A 212 15.14 -7.18 15.85
N LEU A 213 15.94 -6.35 16.53
CA LEU A 213 17.14 -6.71 17.32
C LEU A 213 16.84 -6.61 18.82
#